data_AF-A0A7S0SRG3-F1
#
_entry.id   AF-A0A7S0SRG3-F1
#
_cell.length_a   1.000
_cell.length_b   1.000
_cell.length_c   1.000
_cell.angle_alpha   90.00
_cell.angle_beta   90.00
_cell.angle_gamma   90.00
#
_symmetry.space_group_name_H-M   'P 1'
#
loop_
_entity.id
_entity.type
_entity.pdbx_description
1 polymer ?
#
loop_
_entity_poly.entity_id
_entity_poly.type
_entity_poly.pdbx_seq_one_letter_code
_entity_poly.pdbx_strand_id
1 'polypeptide(L)'
;EDDEDDEVAAAALQAEAEEAAAAKDGRVMIGLVGHPNVGKSSMVNYILGRKAVSVKATPGHTKTLQTLILDEHTCLCDSPGLVFPRVDVGLAEQIIGGLVPLPVVREPYSAVRWLAELRDATAARWSAVAA
;
A
#
# COMPACT_ATOMS: atom_id res chain seq x y z
N GLU A 1 -3.62 -25.51 13.96
CA GLU A 1 -4.06 -24.29 13.27
C GLU A 1 -2.87 -23.35 13.08
N ASP A 2 -2.08 -23.04 14.12
CA ASP A 2 -0.86 -22.20 13.97
C ASP A 2 0.27 -22.83 13.11
N ASP A 3 0.49 -24.15 13.15
CA ASP A 3 1.58 -24.81 12.41
C ASP A 3 1.37 -24.85 10.88
N GLU A 4 0.12 -24.88 10.40
CA GLU A 4 -0.19 -24.91 8.95
C GLU A 4 -0.02 -23.52 8.32
N ASP A 5 -0.32 -22.44 9.06
CA ASP A 5 -0.18 -21.06 8.59
C ASP A 5 1.30 -20.66 8.41
N ASP A 6 2.18 -21.17 9.29
CA ASP A 6 3.62 -20.91 9.22
C ASP A 6 4.28 -21.61 8.02
N GLU A 7 3.83 -22.82 7.67
CA GLU A 7 4.37 -23.58 6.52
C GLU A 7 3.96 -22.94 5.18
N VAL A 8 2.72 -22.44 5.08
CA VAL A 8 2.23 -21.69 3.91
C VAL A 8 2.98 -20.37 3.73
N ALA A 9 3.24 -19.65 4.82
CA ALA A 9 3.98 -18.40 4.78
C ALA A 9 5.44 -18.62 4.32
N ALA A 10 6.08 -19.69 4.80
CA ALA A 10 7.43 -20.06 4.38
C ALA A 10 7.50 -20.41 2.88
N ALA A 11 6.53 -21.18 2.37
CA ALA A 11 6.45 -21.54 0.96
C ALA A 11 6.26 -20.30 0.05
N ALA A 12 5.43 -19.35 0.46
CA ALA A 12 5.25 -18.09 -0.27
C ALA A 12 6.54 -17.27 -0.33
N LEU A 13 7.27 -17.17 0.79
CA LEU A 13 8.56 -16.48 0.85
C LEU A 13 9.61 -17.12 -0.05
N GLN A 14 9.62 -18.46 -0.11
CA GLN A 14 10.53 -19.22 -0.97
C GLN A 14 10.24 -18.95 -2.45
N ALA A 15 8.96 -18.96 -2.84
CA ALA A 15 8.53 -18.66 -4.20
C ALA A 15 8.88 -17.21 -4.61
N GLU A 16 8.69 -16.24 -3.71
CA GLU A 16 9.12 -14.85 -3.93
C GLU A 16 10.63 -14.75 -4.16
N ALA A 17 11.43 -15.49 -3.39
CA ALA A 17 12.88 -15.49 -3.52
C ALA A 17 13.35 -16.13 -4.84
N GLU A 18 12.71 -17.21 -5.27
CA GLU A 18 12.97 -17.86 -6.56
C GLU A 18 12.59 -16.96 -7.73
N GLU A 19 11.42 -16.30 -7.68
CA GLU A 19 10.98 -15.37 -8.71
C GLU A 19 11.91 -14.13 -8.77
N ALA A 20 12.33 -13.61 -7.62
CA ALA A 20 13.32 -12.54 -7.54
C ALA A 20 14.70 -12.97 -8.08
N ALA A 21 15.11 -14.22 -7.87
CA ALA A 21 16.34 -14.76 -8.44
C ALA A 21 16.24 -14.90 -9.96
N ALA A 22 15.11 -15.40 -10.46
CA ALA A 22 14.82 -15.52 -11.89
C ALA A 22 14.77 -14.13 -12.56
N ALA A 23 14.28 -13.10 -11.86
CA ALA A 23 14.20 -11.73 -12.35
C ALA A 23 15.57 -11.06 -12.62
N LYS A 24 16.69 -11.60 -12.10
CA LYS A 24 18.05 -11.05 -12.33
C LYS A 24 18.58 -11.23 -13.76
N ASP A 25 17.82 -11.88 -14.63
CA ASP A 25 18.21 -12.22 -16.02
C ASP A 25 18.10 -11.02 -16.99
N GLY A 26 18.78 -9.90 -16.68
CA GLY A 26 18.87 -8.74 -17.57
C GLY A 26 17.57 -7.97 -17.84
N ARG A 27 16.47 -8.29 -17.13
CA ARG A 27 15.17 -7.62 -17.28
C ARG A 27 15.18 -6.21 -16.72
N VAL A 28 14.35 -5.34 -17.30
CA VAL A 28 14.09 -3.99 -16.79
C VAL A 28 13.18 -4.08 -15.57
N MET A 29 13.64 -3.55 -14.44
CA MET A 29 12.87 -3.53 -13.19
C MET A 29 12.13 -2.21 -13.01
N ILE A 30 10.82 -2.29 -12.81
CA ILE A 30 9.93 -1.16 -12.56
C ILE A 30 9.40 -1.24 -11.12
N GLY A 31 9.90 -0.36 -10.24
CA GLY A 31 9.47 -0.29 -8.85
C GLY A 31 8.30 0.65 -8.62
N LEU A 32 7.30 0.19 -7.88
CA LEU A 32 6.20 1.03 -7.39
C LEU A 32 6.51 1.49 -5.96
N VAL A 33 6.69 2.80 -5.76
CA VAL A 33 6.99 3.41 -4.47
C VAL A 33 5.92 4.42 -4.09
N GLY A 34 5.55 4.46 -2.82
CA GLY A 34 4.54 5.40 -2.32
C GLY A 34 4.02 5.06 -0.94
N HIS A 35 3.12 5.89 -0.43
CA HIS A 35 2.55 5.76 0.91
C HIS A 35 1.79 4.43 1.09
N PRO A 36 1.59 3.98 2.34
CA PRO A 36 0.70 2.86 2.63
C PRO A 36 -0.70 3.09 2.03
N ASN A 37 -1.40 2.03 1.64
CA ASN A 37 -2.79 2.04 1.19
C ASN A 37 -3.15 2.87 -0.06
N VAL A 38 -2.17 3.43 -0.79
CA VAL A 38 -2.42 4.15 -2.05
C VAL A 38 -2.71 3.26 -3.26
N GLY A 39 -2.74 1.93 -3.06
CA GLY A 39 -3.10 0.96 -4.10
C GLY A 39 -1.95 0.40 -4.93
N LYS A 40 -0.69 0.49 -4.47
CA LYS A 40 0.49 -0.07 -5.18
C LYS A 40 0.31 -1.55 -5.54
N SER A 41 0.06 -2.40 -4.54
CA SER A 41 -0.17 -3.84 -4.71
C SER A 41 -1.41 -4.14 -5.56
N SER A 42 -2.44 -3.29 -5.49
CA SER A 42 -3.62 -3.41 -6.36
C SER A 42 -3.29 -3.10 -7.82
N MET A 43 -2.46 -2.08 -8.06
CA MET A 43 -1.99 -1.72 -9.39
C MET A 43 -1.10 -2.81 -10.00
N VAL A 44 -0.26 -3.45 -9.17
CA VAL A 44 0.54 -4.62 -9.58
C VAL A 44 -0.34 -5.77 -10.06
N ASN A 45 -1.36 -6.14 -9.26
CA ASN A 45 -2.32 -7.19 -9.66
C ASN A 45 -3.08 -6.83 -10.94
N TYR A 46 -3.44 -5.56 -11.09
CA TYR A 46 -4.11 -5.08 -12.30
C TYR A 46 -3.22 -5.20 -13.54
N ILE A 47 -1.95 -4.78 -13.45
CA ILE A 47 -0.99 -4.87 -14.56
C ILE A 47 -0.71 -6.34 -14.92
N LEU A 48 -0.58 -7.23 -13.93
CA LEU A 48 -0.33 -8.66 -14.15
C LEU A 48 -1.57 -9.43 -14.62
N GLY A 49 -2.76 -8.84 -14.55
CA GLY A 49 -4.03 -9.50 -14.89
C GLY A 49 -4.40 -10.68 -13.99
N ARG A 50 -3.69 -10.88 -12.88
CA ARG A 50 -3.90 -11.97 -11.91
C ARG A 50 -3.65 -11.48 -10.48
N LYS A 51 -4.17 -12.20 -9.50
CA LYS A 51 -3.92 -11.94 -8.08
C LYS A 51 -2.57 -12.53 -7.66
N ALA A 52 -1.48 -11.83 -8.00
CA ALA A 52 -0.11 -12.23 -7.69
C ALA A 52 0.32 -11.78 -6.27
N VAL A 53 -0.10 -10.60 -5.85
CA VAL A 53 0.21 -10.05 -4.51
C VAL A 53 -1.04 -9.96 -3.65
N SER A 54 -0.85 -10.24 -2.36
CA SER A 54 -1.92 -10.08 -1.37
C SER A 54 -2.18 -8.60 -1.10
N VAL A 55 -3.45 -8.20 -1.03
CA VAL A 55 -3.86 -6.81 -0.80
C VAL A 55 -4.72 -6.72 0.47
N LYS A 56 -4.47 -5.69 1.28
CA LYS A 56 -5.25 -5.41 2.50
C LYS A 56 -5.33 -3.91 2.73
N ALA A 57 -6.43 -3.46 3.35
CA ALA A 57 -6.68 -2.06 3.65
C ALA A 57 -5.88 -1.52 4.86
N THR A 58 -5.27 -2.42 5.65
CA THR A 58 -4.46 -2.04 6.81
C THR A 58 -3.03 -1.70 6.39
N PRO A 59 -2.45 -0.59 6.87
CA PRO A 59 -1.04 -0.29 6.65
C PRO A 59 -0.13 -1.44 7.12
N GLY A 60 1.03 -1.61 6.47
CA GLY A 60 2.03 -2.60 6.86
C GLY A 60 1.78 -4.03 6.36
N HIS A 61 0.90 -4.20 5.36
CA HIS A 61 0.63 -5.50 4.73
C HIS A 61 1.82 -5.97 3.88
N THR A 62 2.30 -5.14 2.96
CA THR A 62 3.53 -5.39 2.19
C THR A 62 4.75 -5.04 3.07
N LYS A 63 5.43 -6.05 3.61
CA LYS A 63 6.59 -5.88 4.51
C LYS A 63 7.94 -6.01 3.80
N THR A 64 7.99 -6.76 2.72
CA THR A 64 9.19 -7.05 1.93
C THR A 64 9.06 -6.47 0.53
N LEU A 65 10.19 -6.34 -0.17
CA LEU A 65 10.20 -6.04 -1.60
C LEU A 65 9.84 -7.32 -2.36
N GLN A 66 8.75 -7.27 -3.13
CA GLN A 66 8.30 -8.40 -3.94
C GLN A 66 8.61 -8.12 -5.40
N THR A 67 9.31 -9.03 -6.08
CA THR A 67 9.65 -8.90 -7.51
C THR A 67 8.84 -9.91 -8.30
N LEU A 68 8.13 -9.43 -9.31
CA LEU A 68 7.17 -10.20 -10.09
C LEU A 68 7.51 -10.08 -11.57
N ILE A 69 7.58 -11.20 -12.27
CA ILE A 69 7.87 -11.21 -13.70
C ILE A 69 6.60 -10.82 -14.45
N LEU A 70 6.67 -9.74 -15.23
CA LEU A 70 5.58 -9.28 -16.08
C LEU A 70 5.66 -9.96 -17.45
N ASP A 71 6.83 -9.92 -18.08
CA ASP A 71 7.10 -10.52 -19.39
C ASP A 71 8.59 -10.92 -19.55
N GLU A 72 9.00 -11.27 -20.77
CA GLU A 72 10.38 -11.69 -21.09
C GLU A 72 11.42 -10.61 -20.79
N HIS A 73 11.05 -9.33 -20.84
CA HIS A 73 11.96 -8.19 -20.77
C HIS A 73 11.77 -7.33 -19.50
N THR A 74 10.65 -7.47 -18.80
CA THR A 74 10.28 -6.58 -17.70
C THR A 74 9.81 -7.30 -16.45
N CYS A 75 10.11 -6.70 -15.30
CA CYS A 75 9.60 -7.12 -14.01
C CYS A 75 9.04 -5.92 -13.23
N LEU A 76 8.02 -6.19 -12.42
CA LEU A 76 7.44 -5.24 -11.48
C LEU A 76 7.99 -5.50 -10.08
N CYS A 77 8.23 -4.44 -9.32
CA CYS A 77 8.59 -4.55 -7.92
C CYS A 77 7.57 -3.80 -7.05
N ASP A 78 6.88 -4.53 -6.18
CA ASP A 78 6.00 -3.94 -5.16
C ASP A 78 6.80 -3.65 -3.89
N SER A 79 6.78 -2.39 -3.45
CA SER A 79 7.51 -1.96 -2.26
C SER A 79 6.60 -1.84 -1.03
N PRO A 80 7.16 -2.00 0.18
CA PRO A 80 6.50 -1.55 1.39
C PRO A 80 6.04 -0.10 1.29
N GLY A 81 4.97 0.23 2.01
CA GLY A 81 4.50 1.61 2.12
C GLY A 81 5.50 2.48 2.88
N LEU A 82 6.00 3.54 2.24
CA LEU A 82 6.95 4.46 2.86
C LEU A 82 6.22 5.73 3.31
N VAL A 83 6.37 6.05 4.61
CA VAL A 83 5.89 7.30 5.20
C VAL A 83 7.11 8.16 5.53
N PHE A 84 7.24 9.30 4.86
CA PHE A 84 8.26 10.28 5.21
C PHE A 84 7.76 11.15 6.37
N PRO A 85 8.63 11.52 7.33
CA PRO A 85 8.25 12.46 8.39
C PRO A 85 7.80 13.79 7.78
N ARG A 86 6.50 14.08 7.87
CA ARG A 86 5.90 15.33 7.43
C ARG A 86 5.67 16.20 8.66
N VAL A 87 6.52 17.20 8.85
CA VAL A 87 6.39 18.18 9.96
C VAL A 87 5.35 19.26 9.68
N ASP A 88 4.97 19.40 8.41
CA ASP A 88 3.98 20.33 7.89
C ASP A 88 2.53 19.85 8.05
N VAL A 89 2.33 18.55 8.31
CA VAL A 89 1.03 17.90 8.34
C VAL A 89 0.64 17.51 9.77
N GLY A 90 -0.52 17.98 10.22
CA GLY A 90 -1.02 17.66 11.57
C GLY A 90 -1.45 16.19 11.71
N LEU A 91 -1.44 15.68 12.95
CA LEU A 91 -1.79 14.27 13.23
C LEU A 91 -3.19 13.90 12.72
N ALA A 92 -4.18 14.80 12.85
CA ALA A 92 -5.54 14.59 12.36
C ALA A 92 -5.57 14.31 10.85
N GLU A 93 -4.82 15.09 10.08
CA GLU A 93 -4.68 14.91 8.63
C GLU A 93 -3.97 13.59 8.29
N GLN A 94 -2.92 13.24 9.04
CA GLN A 94 -2.20 11.97 8.84
C GLN A 94 -3.09 10.74 9.14
N ILE A 95 -3.97 10.84 10.14
CA ILE A 95 -4.95 9.79 10.46
C ILE A 95 -5.96 9.64 9.32
N ILE A 96 -6.57 10.75 8.89
CA ILE A 96 -7.56 10.73 7.78
C ILE A 96 -6.92 10.25 6.47
N GLY A 97 -5.67 10.64 6.21
CA GLY A 97 -4.89 10.19 5.05
C GLY A 97 -4.42 8.74 5.11
N GLY A 98 -4.76 7.97 6.16
CA GLY A 98 -4.40 6.57 6.28
C GLY A 98 -2.90 6.31 6.49
N LEU A 99 -2.14 7.34 6.87
CA LEU A 99 -0.71 7.22 7.20
C LEU A 99 -0.50 6.59 8.58
N VAL A 100 -1.46 6.80 9.49
CA VAL A 100 -1.47 6.22 10.84
C VAL A 100 -2.41 5.01 10.87
N PRO A 101 -1.96 3.83 11.36
CA PRO A 101 -2.86 2.69 11.53
C PRO A 101 -3.99 3.00 12.52
N LEU A 102 -5.24 2.85 12.10
CA LEU A 102 -6.40 3.11 12.95
C LEU A 102 -6.37 2.38 14.32
N PRO A 103 -5.88 1.12 14.43
CA PRO A 103 -5.81 0.44 15.73
C PRO A 103 -4.89 1.10 16.77
N VAL A 104 -3.93 1.94 16.35
CA VAL A 104 -3.03 2.64 17.29
C VAL A 104 -3.53 4.04 17.67
N VAL A 105 -4.60 4.52 17.03
CA VAL A 105 -5.18 5.85 17.28
C VAL A 105 -5.96 5.80 18.60
N ARG A 106 -5.44 6.49 19.63
CA ARG A 106 -6.10 6.57 20.95
C ARG A 106 -7.26 7.55 21.00
N GLU A 107 -7.17 8.63 20.22
CA GLU A 107 -8.12 9.74 20.23
C GLU A 107 -8.51 10.05 18.78
N PRO A 108 -9.61 9.45 18.26
CA PRO A 108 -10.00 9.63 16.87
C PRO A 108 -10.89 10.87 16.63
N TYR A 109 -11.46 11.48 17.68
CA TYR A 109 -12.46 12.54 17.53
C TYR A 109 -11.85 13.82 16.96
N SER A 110 -10.59 14.13 17.26
CA SER A 110 -9.89 15.25 16.62
C SER A 110 -9.76 15.08 15.11
N ALA A 111 -9.53 13.85 14.62
CA ALA A 111 -9.47 13.55 13.19
C ALA A 111 -10.85 13.67 12.52
N VAL A 112 -11.90 13.20 13.20
CA VAL A 112 -13.29 13.34 12.74
C VAL A 112 -13.71 14.81 12.67
N ARG A 113 -13.39 15.59 13.71
CA ARG A 113 -13.65 17.03 13.75
C ARG A 113 -12.93 17.76 12.61
N TRP A 114 -11.64 17.47 12.42
CA TRP A 114 -10.84 18.05 11.35
C TRP A 114 -11.46 17.78 9.97
N LEU A 115 -11.91 16.54 9.73
CA LEU A 115 -12.60 16.18 8.48
C LEU A 115 -13.91 16.97 8.29
N ALA A 116 -14.69 17.16 9.35
CA ALA A 116 -15.93 17.92 9.30
C ALA A 116 -15.69 19.41 9.01
N GLU A 117 -14.69 20.02 9.67
CA GLU A 117 -14.27 21.40 9.41
C GLU A 117 -13.77 21.59 7.97
N LEU A 118 -13.05 20.60 7.42
CA LEU A 118 -12.59 20.61 6.03
C LEU A 118 -13.72 20.51 5.00
N ARG A 119 -14.72 19.68 5.27
CA ARG A 119 -15.93 19.62 4.43
C ARG A 119 -16.57 21.01 4.35
N ASP A 120 -16.72 21.68 5.48
CA ASP A 120 -17.36 23.00 5.54
C ASP A 120 -16.50 24.05 4.84
N ALA A 121 -15.19 24.03 5.05
CA ALA A 121 -14.24 24.92 4.36
C ALA A 121 -14.19 24.70 2.83
N THR A 122 -14.46 23.48 2.36
CA THR A 122 -14.46 23.13 0.93
C THR A 122 -15.85 23.04 0.33
N ALA A 123 -16.92 23.39 1.07
CA ALA A 123 -18.31 23.16 0.67
C ALA A 123 -18.66 23.73 -0.72
N ALA A 124 -18.17 24.94 -1.04
CA ALA A 124 -18.37 25.58 -2.34
C ALA A 124 -17.71 24.82 -3.51
N ARG A 125 -16.67 24.03 -3.22
CA ARG A 125 -15.96 23.20 -4.20
C ARG A 125 -16.71 21.89 -4.45
N TRP A 126 -17.38 21.35 -3.43
CA TRP A 126 -18.19 20.13 -3.54
C TRP A 126 -19.53 20.36 -4.23
N SER A 127 -20.17 21.52 -4.05
CA SER A 127 -21.40 21.87 -4.77
C SER A 127 -21.20 21.94 -6.29
N ALA A 128 -19.99 22.27 -6.75
CA ALA A 128 -19.64 22.32 -8.17
C ALA A 128 -19.41 20.94 -8.81
N VAL A 129 -19.16 19.89 -8.00
CA VAL A 129 -18.93 18.51 -8.48
C VAL A 129 -20.20 17.67 -8.42
N ALA A 130 -21.18 18.08 -7.60
CA ALA A 130 -22.47 17.42 -7.46
C ALA A 130 -23.54 17.86 -8.48
N ALA A 131 -23.20 18.79 -9.37
CA ALA A 131 -24.02 19.22 -10.51
C ALA A 131 -23.58 18.49 -11.79
#